data_AF-A0A2V2W1U4-F1
#
_entry.id   AF-A0A2V2W1U4-F1
#
_cell.length_a   1.000
_cell.length_b   1.000
_cell.length_c   1.000
_cell.angle_alpha   90.00
_cell.angle_beta   90.00
_cell.angle_gamma   90.00
#
_symmetry.space_group_name_H-M   'P 1'
#
loop_
_entity.id
_entity.type
_entity.pdbx_description
1 polymer ?
#
loop_
_entity_poly.entity_id
_entity_poly.type
_entity_poly.pdbx_seq_one_letter_code
_entity_poly.pdbx_strand_id
1 'polypeptide(L)'
;MIFTEPSVRAAALKDGYKMKCDSSLIKICEGRTGLEAHATANIPAGTRFMTIQGLCLPFSTACTVQLAEGKHLLLFGGAQFLSHSCDANIRFRVDAVNNTIGCEALRDISMEELVSVNYVAVEWDLSAPFHCLCHSPKCLHEIRGFKYLSNAQRLALQGQVTPAIRQLAASHAIVKLPPNVKGNTAGMLQVTSPVTRGTVLVECTDMDIQPTQVSLGGDSYIIRHKEDANTVFVEGRFVTKRNMEEGEFLTVDMNFFIYDTSSLFPLAFAEGCQGFFHLPEVTKQSQLYLCEPSVRAQAMQDGWIVKSSSPLVEVRRNGEMGQTAYAAANIALGEVLFHSTGLVVPFPTMYTICVGDNKHLLFGDAAECIAHHCDPNLQVVVHEENGTFDFVALRSITVGEMLNFNYCTTEWTMNSPFVCLCESVHCAGTIRGFLHLKETDRQRLWPITSPVVKRYASRESY
;
A
#
# COMPACT_ATOMS: atom_id res chain seq x y z
N MET A 1 -6.86 -20.91 -27.00
CA MET A 1 -7.13 -20.50 -25.60
C MET A 1 -6.34 -19.26 -25.12
N ILE A 2 -5.54 -18.59 -25.95
CA ILE A 2 -4.73 -17.44 -25.49
C ILE A 2 -5.62 -16.28 -24.99
N PHE A 3 -6.80 -16.10 -25.62
CA PHE A 3 -7.75 -15.01 -25.35
C PHE A 3 -9.01 -15.42 -24.58
N THR A 4 -9.08 -16.67 -24.10
CA THR A 4 -10.23 -17.13 -23.34
C THR A 4 -10.15 -16.63 -21.90
N GLU A 5 -11.26 -16.08 -21.43
CA GLU A 5 -11.47 -15.64 -20.05
C GLU A 5 -11.10 -16.77 -19.06
N PRO A 6 -10.48 -16.46 -17.90
CA PRO A 6 -9.97 -17.47 -16.97
C PRO A 6 -10.98 -18.55 -16.56
N SER A 7 -12.24 -18.19 -16.31
CA SER A 7 -13.29 -19.16 -15.95
C SER A 7 -13.63 -20.12 -17.11
N VAL A 8 -13.65 -19.63 -18.36
CA VAL A 8 -13.84 -20.47 -19.55
C VAL A 8 -12.67 -21.43 -19.74
N ARG A 9 -11.45 -20.97 -19.48
CA ARG A 9 -10.25 -21.81 -19.55
C ARG A 9 -10.27 -22.89 -18.47
N ALA A 10 -10.62 -22.53 -17.24
CA ALA A 10 -10.76 -23.47 -16.14
C ALA A 10 -11.83 -24.53 -16.43
N ALA A 11 -12.99 -24.12 -16.98
CA ALA A 11 -14.05 -25.04 -17.39
C ALA A 11 -13.60 -25.99 -18.51
N ALA A 12 -12.93 -25.48 -19.56
CA ALA A 12 -12.43 -26.32 -20.65
C ALA A 12 -11.40 -27.36 -20.16
N LEU A 13 -10.51 -26.96 -19.25
CA LEU A 13 -9.53 -27.87 -18.65
C LEU A 13 -10.22 -28.94 -17.78
N LYS A 14 -11.24 -28.55 -17.00
CA LYS A 14 -12.06 -29.47 -16.19
C LYS A 14 -12.81 -30.49 -17.07
N ASP A 15 -13.24 -30.09 -18.26
CA ASP A 15 -13.90 -30.95 -19.24
C ASP A 15 -12.90 -31.79 -20.08
N GLY A 16 -11.63 -31.87 -19.65
CA GLY A 16 -10.63 -32.76 -20.21
C GLY A 16 -9.87 -32.21 -21.42
N TYR A 17 -9.97 -30.91 -21.72
CA TYR A 17 -9.13 -30.29 -22.73
C TYR A 17 -7.65 -30.40 -22.35
N LYS A 18 -6.86 -31.12 -23.16
CA LYS A 18 -5.41 -31.20 -22.99
C LYS A 18 -4.73 -30.11 -23.80
N MET A 19 -4.17 -29.12 -23.11
CA MET A 19 -3.41 -28.08 -23.78
C MET A 19 -2.05 -28.62 -24.24
N LYS A 20 -1.69 -28.36 -25.49
CA LYS A 20 -0.36 -28.68 -26.02
C LYS A 20 0.68 -27.78 -25.36
N CYS A 21 1.73 -28.37 -24.80
CA CYS A 21 2.90 -27.63 -24.36
C CYS A 21 3.90 -27.56 -25.52
N ASP A 22 4.50 -26.39 -25.72
CA ASP A 22 5.43 -26.14 -26.82
C ASP A 22 6.84 -26.63 -26.50
N SER A 23 7.11 -27.03 -25.26
CA SER A 23 8.36 -27.68 -24.86
C SER A 23 8.12 -29.16 -24.56
N SER A 24 9.02 -30.02 -25.06
CA SER A 24 9.03 -31.44 -24.72
C SER A 24 9.57 -31.71 -23.31
N LEU A 25 10.18 -30.72 -22.66
CA LEU A 25 10.84 -30.84 -21.36
C LEU A 25 9.92 -30.49 -20.19
N ILE A 26 8.73 -29.96 -20.44
CA ILE A 26 7.71 -29.76 -19.41
C ILE A 26 6.37 -30.35 -19.83
N LYS A 27 5.58 -30.77 -18.85
CA LYS A 27 4.19 -31.19 -19.00
C LYS A 27 3.33 -30.40 -18.02
N ILE A 28 2.06 -30.27 -18.35
CA ILE A 28 1.07 -29.64 -17.47
C ILE A 28 0.32 -30.73 -16.72
N CYS A 29 0.29 -30.64 -15.39
CA CYS A 29 -0.37 -31.59 -14.51
C CYS A 29 -1.27 -30.85 -13.53
N GLU A 30 -2.23 -31.57 -12.93
CA GLU A 30 -2.96 -31.06 -11.77
C GLU A 30 -2.04 -31.07 -10.55
N GLY A 31 -1.95 -29.92 -9.90
CA GLY A 31 -1.19 -29.68 -8.67
C GLY A 31 -2.11 -29.19 -7.54
N ARG A 32 -1.52 -28.54 -6.53
CA ARG A 32 -2.24 -28.17 -5.31
C ARG A 32 -3.13 -26.95 -5.48
N THR A 33 -2.73 -26.02 -6.33
CA THR A 33 -3.42 -24.72 -6.53
C THR A 33 -4.06 -24.61 -7.92
N GLY A 34 -4.06 -25.68 -8.70
CA GLY A 34 -4.58 -25.71 -10.06
C GLY A 34 -3.66 -26.49 -10.99
N LEU A 35 -3.47 -26.00 -12.21
CA LEU A 35 -2.54 -26.61 -13.16
C LEU A 35 -1.13 -26.05 -12.99
N GLU A 36 -0.16 -26.95 -12.98
CA GLU A 36 1.25 -26.66 -12.72
C GLU A 36 2.14 -27.31 -13.80
N ALA A 37 3.26 -26.67 -14.11
CA ALA A 37 4.26 -27.18 -15.05
C ALA A 37 5.30 -28.06 -14.32
N HIS A 38 5.44 -29.32 -14.74
CA HIS A 38 6.42 -30.27 -14.20
C HIS A 38 7.41 -30.72 -15.26
N ALA A 39 8.65 -30.98 -14.88
CA ALA A 39 9.67 -31.48 -15.78
C ALA A 39 9.33 -32.91 -16.28
N THR A 40 9.48 -33.18 -17.57
CA THR A 40 9.26 -34.53 -18.16
C THR A 40 10.52 -35.39 -18.20
N ALA A 41 11.67 -34.78 -17.94
CA ALA A 41 12.98 -35.40 -17.87
C ALA A 41 13.87 -34.58 -16.92
N ASN A 42 15.04 -35.10 -16.56
CA ASN A 42 16.03 -34.31 -15.85
C ASN A 42 16.51 -33.16 -16.74
N ILE A 43 16.46 -31.93 -16.23
CA ILE A 43 16.91 -30.72 -16.94
C ILE A 43 18.18 -30.21 -16.25
N PRO A 44 19.36 -30.33 -16.87
CA PRO A 44 20.61 -29.83 -16.29
C PRO A 44 20.60 -28.31 -16.08
N ALA A 45 21.33 -27.83 -15.09
CA ALA A 45 21.56 -26.41 -14.84
C ALA A 45 22.07 -25.70 -16.10
N GLY A 46 21.56 -24.49 -16.35
CA GLY A 46 21.89 -23.68 -17.53
C GLY A 46 21.18 -24.11 -18.82
N THR A 47 20.46 -25.23 -18.82
CA THR A 47 19.69 -25.66 -20.00
C THR A 47 18.60 -24.64 -20.33
N ARG A 48 18.53 -24.26 -21.60
CA ARG A 48 17.45 -23.44 -22.15
C ARG A 48 16.47 -24.35 -22.87
N PHE A 49 15.21 -24.36 -22.42
CA PHE A 49 14.27 -25.41 -22.82
C PHE A 49 12.90 -24.92 -23.29
N MET A 50 12.66 -23.60 -23.25
CA MET A 50 11.43 -23.00 -23.76
C MET A 50 11.70 -21.56 -24.20
N THR A 51 11.12 -21.14 -25.33
CA THR A 51 11.07 -19.74 -25.75
C THR A 51 9.61 -19.38 -26.03
N ILE A 52 9.14 -18.31 -25.41
CA ILE A 52 7.80 -17.77 -25.55
C ILE A 52 7.89 -16.51 -26.41
N GLN A 53 7.10 -16.43 -27.47
CA GLN A 53 6.99 -15.26 -28.33
C GLN A 53 5.54 -15.04 -28.74
N GLY A 54 4.97 -13.89 -28.44
CA GLY A 54 3.55 -13.68 -28.65
C GLY A 54 3.09 -12.26 -28.41
N LEU A 55 1.86 -12.13 -27.96
CA LEU A 55 1.20 -10.84 -27.79
C LEU A 55 1.81 -10.04 -26.64
N CYS A 56 2.19 -8.81 -26.95
CA CYS A 56 2.53 -7.81 -25.94
C CYS A 56 1.29 -6.97 -25.59
N LEU A 57 1.10 -6.74 -24.29
CA LEU A 57 0.05 -5.90 -23.72
C LEU A 57 0.67 -4.66 -23.06
N PRO A 58 -0.02 -3.51 -23.07
CA PRO A 58 0.46 -2.30 -22.41
C PRO A 58 0.19 -2.28 -20.89
N PHE A 59 -0.34 -3.36 -20.34
CA PHE A 59 -0.70 -3.50 -18.92
C PHE A 59 -0.37 -4.93 -18.43
N SER A 60 -0.19 -5.07 -17.12
CA SER A 60 0.06 -6.35 -16.48
C SER A 60 -1.25 -7.12 -16.24
N THR A 61 -1.14 -8.45 -16.26
CA THR A 61 -2.18 -9.39 -15.84
C THR A 61 -1.54 -10.54 -15.07
N ALA A 62 -2.32 -11.42 -14.45
CA ALA A 62 -1.80 -12.58 -13.72
C ALA A 62 -1.01 -13.57 -14.62
N CYS A 63 -1.13 -13.48 -15.95
CA CYS A 63 -0.47 -14.38 -16.89
C CYS A 63 0.55 -13.66 -17.80
N THR A 64 0.99 -12.46 -17.44
CA THR A 64 1.98 -11.72 -18.22
C THR A 64 3.32 -11.64 -17.51
N VAL A 65 4.37 -11.33 -18.26
CA VAL A 65 5.71 -11.00 -17.74
C VAL A 65 6.20 -9.70 -18.35
N GLN A 66 6.79 -8.83 -17.53
CA GLN A 66 7.24 -7.52 -17.94
C GLN A 66 8.48 -7.59 -18.85
N LEU A 67 8.36 -7.04 -20.06
CA LEU A 67 9.45 -6.91 -21.03
C LEU A 67 10.14 -5.55 -20.96
N ALA A 68 9.39 -4.49 -20.64
CA ALA A 68 9.85 -3.13 -20.45
C ALA A 68 8.79 -2.32 -19.68
N GLU A 69 9.07 -1.06 -19.37
CA GLU A 69 8.06 -0.14 -18.84
C GLU A 69 6.84 -0.08 -19.77
N GLY A 70 5.63 -0.30 -19.21
CA GLY A 70 4.39 -0.31 -19.97
C GLY A 70 4.29 -1.39 -21.06
N LYS A 71 5.07 -2.48 -20.98
CA LYS A 71 5.07 -3.55 -21.99
C LYS A 71 5.25 -4.92 -21.33
N HIS A 72 4.21 -5.76 -21.42
CA HIS A 72 4.22 -7.11 -20.86
C HIS A 72 3.92 -8.16 -21.93
N LEU A 73 4.59 -9.32 -21.89
CA LEU A 73 4.31 -10.45 -22.78
C LEU A 73 3.30 -11.38 -22.13
N LEU A 74 2.22 -11.71 -22.84
CA LEU A 74 1.26 -12.72 -22.40
C LEU A 74 1.87 -14.13 -22.56
N LEU A 75 1.95 -14.88 -21.47
CA LEU A 75 2.48 -16.24 -21.48
C LEU A 75 1.50 -17.21 -22.18
N PHE A 76 2.05 -18.14 -22.95
CA PHE A 76 1.32 -19.22 -23.63
C PHE A 76 2.22 -20.46 -23.76
N GLY A 77 1.72 -21.51 -24.40
CA GLY A 77 2.54 -22.70 -24.73
C GLY A 77 2.90 -23.56 -23.52
N GLY A 78 2.22 -23.37 -22.39
CA GLY A 78 2.49 -24.04 -21.11
C GLY A 78 3.18 -23.12 -20.10
N ALA A 79 3.81 -22.02 -20.54
CA ALA A 79 4.49 -21.08 -19.65
C ALA A 79 3.56 -20.37 -18.66
N GLN A 80 2.28 -20.23 -19.00
CA GLN A 80 1.28 -19.64 -18.10
C GLN A 80 0.97 -20.47 -16.85
N PHE A 81 1.48 -21.71 -16.79
CA PHE A 81 1.34 -22.62 -15.65
C PHE A 81 2.65 -22.80 -14.87
N LEU A 82 3.66 -21.95 -15.14
CA LEU A 82 4.88 -21.90 -14.34
C LEU A 82 4.55 -21.24 -13.00
N SER A 83 4.63 -22.04 -11.93
CA SER A 83 4.27 -21.60 -10.59
C SER A 83 5.32 -20.67 -9.99
N HIS A 84 4.90 -19.87 -9.01
CA HIS A 84 5.82 -19.08 -8.19
C HIS A 84 6.59 -19.96 -7.19
N SER A 85 7.88 -19.68 -7.02
CA SER A 85 8.65 -20.06 -5.84
C SER A 85 9.64 -18.95 -5.50
N CYS A 86 9.82 -18.67 -4.20
CA CYS A 86 10.87 -17.74 -3.74
C CYS A 86 12.28 -18.34 -3.95
N ASP A 87 12.39 -19.68 -4.02
CA ASP A 87 13.60 -20.42 -4.42
C ASP A 87 13.34 -21.13 -5.74
N ALA A 88 13.08 -20.32 -6.78
CA ALA A 88 12.76 -20.78 -8.13
C ALA A 88 13.91 -21.58 -8.75
N ASN A 89 13.57 -22.60 -9.54
CA ASN A 89 14.54 -23.44 -10.24
C ASN A 89 14.78 -23.00 -11.69
N ILE A 90 14.05 -22.00 -12.18
CA ILE A 90 14.30 -21.37 -13.48
C ILE A 90 14.34 -19.84 -13.37
N ARG A 91 14.99 -19.20 -14.35
CA ARG A 91 14.87 -17.76 -14.61
C ARG A 91 14.32 -17.49 -15.99
N PHE A 92 13.68 -16.33 -16.14
CA PHE A 92 13.31 -15.79 -17.43
C PHE A 92 14.44 -14.94 -18.04
N ARG A 93 14.73 -15.19 -19.31
CA ARG A 93 15.57 -14.35 -20.16
C ARG A 93 14.67 -13.54 -21.07
N VAL A 94 14.51 -12.28 -20.73
CA VAL A 94 13.72 -11.32 -21.51
C VAL A 94 14.58 -10.75 -22.63
N ASP A 95 14.06 -10.83 -23.86
CA ASP A 95 14.50 -10.04 -25.00
C ASP A 95 13.36 -9.09 -25.41
N ALA A 96 13.48 -7.86 -24.93
CA ALA A 96 12.47 -6.82 -25.13
C ALA A 96 12.40 -6.31 -26.58
N VAL A 97 13.48 -6.51 -27.36
CA VAL A 97 13.58 -6.09 -28.76
C VAL A 97 12.79 -7.06 -29.64
N ASN A 98 12.99 -8.36 -29.42
CA ASN A 98 12.34 -9.41 -30.20
C ASN A 98 11.00 -9.89 -29.60
N ASN A 99 10.59 -9.32 -28.46
CA ASN A 99 9.37 -9.70 -27.72
C ASN A 99 9.37 -11.17 -27.32
N THR A 100 10.51 -11.67 -26.83
CA THR A 100 10.64 -13.08 -26.43
C THR A 100 11.05 -13.24 -24.99
N ILE A 101 10.63 -14.35 -24.40
CA ILE A 101 11.05 -14.82 -23.08
C ILE A 101 11.60 -16.23 -23.22
N GLY A 102 12.86 -16.43 -22.86
CA GLY A 102 13.46 -17.75 -22.72
C GLY A 102 13.37 -18.27 -21.29
N CYS A 103 13.17 -19.57 -21.09
CA CYS A 103 13.31 -20.24 -19.80
C CYS A 103 14.70 -20.90 -19.72
N GLU A 104 15.42 -20.67 -18.62
CA GLU A 104 16.71 -21.30 -18.34
C GLU A 104 16.71 -21.87 -16.93
N ALA A 105 17.18 -23.11 -16.79
CA ALA A 105 17.36 -23.76 -15.49
C ALA A 105 18.47 -23.08 -14.67
N LEU A 106 18.18 -22.73 -13.42
CA LEU A 106 19.12 -22.15 -12.47
C LEU A 106 19.98 -23.22 -11.76
N ARG A 107 19.44 -24.42 -11.66
CA ARG A 107 20.07 -25.64 -11.12
C ARG A 107 19.54 -26.85 -11.86
N ASP A 108 20.08 -28.02 -11.56
CA ASP A 108 19.50 -29.27 -12.04
C ASP A 108 18.05 -29.41 -11.52
N ILE A 109 17.13 -29.75 -12.44
CA ILE A 109 15.71 -29.98 -12.16
C ILE A 109 15.46 -31.47 -12.40
N SER A 110 14.95 -32.16 -11.39
CA SER A 110 14.67 -33.59 -11.51
C SER A 110 13.42 -33.83 -12.36
N MET A 111 13.34 -34.99 -13.01
CA MET A 111 12.09 -35.44 -13.64
C MET A 111 10.94 -35.40 -12.62
N GLU A 112 9.76 -34.98 -13.07
CA GLU A 112 8.55 -34.73 -12.26
C GLU A 112 8.64 -33.55 -11.27
N GLU A 113 9.79 -32.88 -11.14
CA GLU A 113 9.90 -31.70 -10.28
C GLU A 113 9.09 -30.52 -10.85
N LEU A 114 8.45 -29.76 -9.95
CA LEU A 114 7.73 -28.53 -10.28
C LEU A 114 8.70 -27.50 -10.89
N VAL A 115 8.39 -27.00 -12.07
CA VAL A 115 9.15 -25.93 -12.72
C VAL A 115 8.58 -24.59 -12.27
N SER A 116 9.40 -23.82 -11.56
CA SER A 116 8.97 -22.59 -10.90
C SER A 116 9.86 -21.39 -11.21
N VAL A 117 9.24 -20.22 -11.30
CA VAL A 117 9.90 -18.94 -11.57
C VAL A 117 9.60 -17.96 -10.44
N ASN A 118 10.58 -17.11 -10.10
CA ASN A 118 10.36 -16.11 -9.07
C ASN A 118 9.66 -14.88 -9.69
N TYR A 119 8.41 -14.66 -9.31
CA TYR A 119 7.56 -13.61 -9.90
C TYR A 119 8.05 -12.21 -9.57
N VAL A 120 8.61 -12.01 -8.37
CA VAL A 120 9.21 -10.72 -8.01
C VAL A 120 10.46 -10.43 -8.83
N ALA A 121 11.09 -11.41 -9.49
CA ALA A 121 12.25 -11.19 -10.35
C ALA A 121 11.88 -10.74 -11.78
N VAL A 122 10.59 -10.78 -12.15
CA VAL A 122 10.13 -10.61 -13.54
C VAL A 122 9.00 -9.58 -13.69
N GLU A 123 8.46 -9.06 -12.59
CA GLU A 123 7.41 -8.05 -12.54
C GLU A 123 7.76 -6.96 -11.52
N TRP A 124 7.68 -5.69 -11.93
CA TRP A 124 8.00 -4.54 -11.08
C TRP A 124 6.92 -4.33 -10.01
N ASP A 125 5.67 -4.37 -10.43
CA ASP A 125 4.47 -4.30 -9.61
C ASP A 125 3.48 -5.35 -10.12
N LEU A 126 3.17 -6.33 -9.28
CA LEU A 126 2.40 -7.50 -9.68
C LEU A 126 0.91 -7.13 -9.76
N SER A 127 0.26 -7.43 -10.88
CA SER A 127 -1.18 -7.13 -11.08
C SER A 127 -2.12 -7.81 -10.08
N ALA A 128 -1.69 -8.96 -9.54
CA ALA A 128 -2.45 -9.73 -8.56
C ALA A 128 -1.49 -10.24 -7.46
N PRO A 129 -1.24 -9.43 -6.42
CA PRO A 129 -0.46 -9.85 -5.27
C PRO A 129 -1.10 -11.01 -4.50
N PHE A 130 -0.29 -11.83 -3.84
CA PHE A 130 -0.79 -12.99 -3.09
C PHE A 130 0.17 -13.43 -1.96
N HIS A 131 -0.40 -14.16 -0.99
CA HIS A 131 0.35 -14.83 0.06
C HIS A 131 1.00 -16.13 -0.44
N CYS A 132 2.30 -16.25 -0.28
CA CYS A 132 3.13 -17.33 -0.79
C CYS A 132 3.09 -18.58 0.09
N LEU A 133 2.87 -19.72 -0.54
CA LEU A 133 2.83 -21.04 0.12
C LEU A 133 3.99 -21.95 -0.33
N CYS A 134 5.12 -21.38 -0.76
CA CYS A 134 6.24 -22.17 -1.28
C CYS A 134 7.08 -22.88 -0.20
N HIS A 135 6.94 -22.48 1.07
CA HIS A 135 7.67 -23.03 2.22
C HIS A 135 9.21 -22.98 2.12
N SER A 136 9.77 -22.20 1.20
CA SER A 136 11.20 -21.96 1.13
C SER A 136 11.70 -21.26 2.41
N PRO A 137 12.90 -21.59 2.93
CA PRO A 137 13.50 -20.81 4.02
C PRO A 137 13.80 -19.35 3.63
N LYS A 138 13.75 -19.02 2.34
CA LYS A 138 13.90 -17.67 1.80
C LYS A 138 12.56 -17.09 1.33
N CYS A 139 11.44 -17.58 1.86
CA CYS A 139 10.11 -17.13 1.44
C CYS A 139 9.90 -15.65 1.80
N LEU A 140 9.34 -14.88 0.86
CA LEU A 140 9.00 -13.47 1.05
C LEU A 140 7.62 -13.27 1.71
N HIS A 141 6.85 -14.34 1.89
CA HIS A 141 5.46 -14.35 2.34
C HIS A 141 4.52 -13.57 1.41
N GLU A 142 4.63 -12.26 1.30
CA GLU A 142 3.80 -11.45 0.41
C GLU A 142 4.48 -11.20 -0.95
N ILE A 143 3.87 -11.68 -2.03
CA ILE A 143 4.42 -11.55 -3.39
C ILE A 143 3.72 -10.39 -4.10
N ARG A 144 4.38 -9.22 -4.13
CA ARG A 144 3.80 -7.97 -4.65
C ARG A 144 4.51 -7.39 -5.88
N GLY A 145 5.70 -7.87 -6.21
CA GLY A 145 6.55 -7.34 -7.29
C GLY A 145 7.91 -6.83 -6.79
N PHE A 146 8.85 -6.61 -7.71
CA PHE A 146 10.24 -6.24 -7.40
C PHE A 146 10.37 -4.93 -6.60
N LYS A 147 9.50 -3.95 -6.85
CA LYS A 147 9.60 -2.62 -6.21
C LYS A 147 9.47 -2.68 -4.69
N TYR A 148 8.78 -3.69 -4.17
CA TYR A 148 8.54 -3.87 -2.74
C TYR A 148 9.65 -4.63 -2.00
N LEU A 149 10.70 -5.07 -2.70
CA LEU A 149 11.82 -5.78 -2.09
C LEU A 149 12.83 -4.84 -1.47
N SER A 150 13.44 -5.25 -0.34
CA SER A 150 14.64 -4.59 0.20
C SER A 150 15.87 -4.82 -0.69
N ASN A 151 16.91 -4.01 -0.58
CA ASN A 151 18.14 -4.12 -1.37
C ASN A 151 18.85 -5.44 -1.12
N ALA A 152 18.81 -5.96 0.12
CA ALA A 152 19.34 -7.31 0.41
C ALA A 152 18.60 -8.38 -0.40
N GLN A 153 17.27 -8.30 -0.48
CA GLN A 153 16.44 -9.19 -1.29
C GLN A 153 16.69 -8.97 -2.80
N ARG A 154 16.76 -7.72 -3.27
CA ARG A 154 17.06 -7.36 -4.67
C ARG A 154 18.44 -7.90 -5.09
N LEU A 155 19.44 -7.78 -4.22
CA LEU A 155 20.81 -8.29 -4.43
C LEU A 155 20.83 -9.81 -4.45
N ALA A 156 20.12 -10.48 -3.53
CA ALA A 156 19.98 -11.93 -3.53
C ALA A 156 19.34 -12.47 -4.83
N LEU A 157 18.50 -11.67 -5.49
CA LEU A 157 17.87 -12.01 -6.77
C LEU A 157 18.68 -11.56 -8.00
N GLN A 158 19.85 -10.94 -7.84
CA GLN A 158 20.63 -10.40 -8.96
C GLN A 158 20.96 -11.45 -10.04
N GLY A 159 20.94 -12.76 -9.74
CA GLY A 159 21.09 -13.82 -10.75
C GLY A 159 19.84 -14.13 -11.58
N GLN A 160 18.65 -13.70 -11.13
CA GLN A 160 17.34 -14.05 -11.68
C GLN A 160 16.62 -12.84 -12.32
N VAL A 161 16.92 -11.62 -11.87
CA VAL A 161 16.25 -10.39 -12.32
C VAL A 161 16.47 -10.12 -13.80
N THR A 162 15.37 -9.87 -14.53
CA THR A 162 15.37 -9.58 -15.97
C THR A 162 15.97 -8.19 -16.27
N PRO A 163 16.46 -7.94 -17.50
CA PRO A 163 16.91 -6.61 -17.91
C PRO A 163 15.85 -5.52 -17.72
N ALA A 164 14.57 -5.84 -17.98
CA ALA A 164 13.45 -4.92 -17.80
C ALA A 164 13.34 -4.44 -16.35
N ILE A 165 13.36 -5.37 -15.41
CA ILE A 165 13.27 -5.06 -13.98
C ILE A 165 14.52 -4.31 -13.50
N ARG A 166 15.72 -4.63 -14.01
CA ARG A 166 16.93 -3.84 -13.72
C ARG A 166 16.83 -2.41 -14.22
N GLN A 167 16.31 -2.23 -15.44
CA GLN A 167 16.13 -0.90 -16.02
C GLN A 167 15.09 -0.10 -15.23
N LEU A 168 13.98 -0.72 -14.86
CA LEU A 168 12.96 -0.11 -14.02
C LEU A 168 13.55 0.27 -12.65
N ALA A 169 14.26 -0.65 -12.00
CA ALA A 169 14.97 -0.36 -10.75
C ALA A 169 15.96 0.81 -10.89
N ALA A 170 16.69 0.90 -12.00
CA ALA A 170 17.62 2.00 -12.26
C ALA A 170 16.91 3.33 -12.56
N SER A 171 15.80 3.31 -13.30
CA SER A 171 15.01 4.50 -13.62
C SER A 171 14.30 5.07 -12.39
N HIS A 172 13.81 4.19 -11.52
CA HIS A 172 13.17 4.54 -10.26
C HIS A 172 14.19 4.80 -9.14
N ALA A 173 15.47 4.49 -9.36
CA ALA A 173 16.56 4.90 -8.48
C ALA A 173 16.93 6.38 -8.62
N ILE A 174 16.23 7.20 -9.42
CA ILE A 174 16.49 8.64 -9.47
C ILE A 174 15.49 9.37 -8.56
N VAL A 175 15.96 9.78 -7.39
CA VAL A 175 15.20 10.66 -6.50
C VAL A 175 15.51 12.10 -6.86
N LYS A 176 14.50 12.83 -7.34
CA LYS A 176 14.61 14.27 -7.53
C LYS A 176 14.42 14.97 -6.20
N LEU A 177 15.50 15.51 -5.65
CA LEU A 177 15.43 16.34 -4.45
C LEU A 177 14.84 17.71 -4.80
N PRO A 178 13.89 18.24 -4.00
CA PRO A 178 13.43 19.61 -4.17
C PRO A 178 14.51 20.61 -3.75
N PRO A 179 14.37 21.90 -4.13
CA PRO A 179 15.40 22.92 -3.88
C PRO A 179 15.76 23.12 -2.39
N ASN A 180 14.81 22.83 -1.50
CA ASN A 180 14.96 22.97 -0.06
C ASN A 180 15.65 21.76 0.61
N VAL A 181 16.11 20.76 -0.15
CA VAL A 181 16.78 19.55 0.35
C VAL A 181 18.03 19.26 -0.47
N LYS A 182 19.13 18.90 0.20
CA LYS A 182 20.37 18.42 -0.45
C LYS A 182 20.95 17.21 0.26
N GLY A 183 21.64 16.34 -0.48
CA GLY A 183 22.51 15.31 0.09
C GLY A 183 23.89 15.86 0.43
N ASN A 184 24.49 15.41 1.53
CA ASN A 184 25.92 15.63 1.80
C ASN A 184 26.80 14.58 1.07
N THR A 185 28.11 14.60 1.31
CA THR A 185 29.06 13.63 0.71
C THR A 185 28.81 12.17 1.12
N ALA A 186 28.09 11.94 2.22
CA ALA A 186 27.68 10.63 2.70
C ALA A 186 26.24 10.26 2.28
N GLY A 187 25.61 11.04 1.40
CA GLY A 187 24.23 10.83 0.96
C GLY A 187 23.16 11.21 1.99
N MET A 188 23.52 11.69 3.18
CA MET A 188 22.55 12.11 4.19
C MET A 188 21.82 13.37 3.72
N LEU A 189 20.49 13.32 3.72
CA LEU A 189 19.66 14.45 3.34
C LEU A 189 19.57 15.48 4.45
N GLN A 190 19.70 16.76 4.10
CA GLN A 190 19.54 17.91 4.99
C GLN A 190 18.73 19.01 4.31
N VAL A 191 18.01 19.80 5.10
CA VAL A 191 17.29 20.97 4.59
C VAL A 191 18.26 22.11 4.29
N THR A 192 17.99 22.89 3.24
CA THR A 192 18.85 24.01 2.78
C THR A 192 18.29 25.38 3.16
N SER A 193 17.11 25.42 3.76
CA SER A 193 16.47 26.61 4.30
C SER A 193 15.52 26.19 5.44
N PRO A 194 15.07 27.11 6.29
CA PRO A 194 14.02 26.80 7.26
C PRO A 194 12.77 26.22 6.58
N VAL A 195 12.20 25.16 7.15
CA VAL A 195 11.01 24.48 6.66
C VAL A 195 9.99 24.35 7.78
N THR A 196 8.74 24.69 7.50
CA THR A 196 7.65 24.58 8.48
C THR A 196 7.18 23.14 8.65
N ARG A 197 6.54 22.85 9.78
CA ARG A 197 5.80 21.59 10.01
C ARG A 197 4.76 21.32 8.91
N GLY A 198 4.61 20.06 8.51
CA GLY A 198 3.65 19.64 7.48
C GLY A 198 4.13 19.76 6.03
N THR A 199 5.36 20.22 5.80
CA THR A 199 5.94 20.35 4.46
C THR A 199 6.46 19.01 3.96
N VAL A 200 6.13 18.68 2.71
CA VAL A 200 6.71 17.53 1.99
C VAL A 200 8.15 17.88 1.60
N LEU A 201 9.12 17.10 2.07
CA LEU A 201 10.54 17.27 1.77
C LEU A 201 11.02 16.39 0.64
N VAL A 202 10.54 15.15 0.55
CA VAL A 202 10.96 14.21 -0.49
C VAL A 202 9.79 13.30 -0.80
N GLU A 203 9.48 13.15 -2.08
CA GLU A 203 8.58 12.11 -2.57
C GLU A 203 9.43 10.94 -3.08
N CYS A 204 9.03 9.72 -2.75
CA CYS A 204 9.74 8.51 -3.15
C CYS A 204 8.75 7.39 -3.44
N THR A 205 8.90 6.78 -4.62
CA THR A 205 8.18 5.57 -5.01
C THR A 205 8.94 4.30 -4.65
N ASP A 206 10.25 4.42 -4.40
CA ASP A 206 11.19 3.30 -4.23
C ASP A 206 12.16 3.56 -3.08
N MET A 207 11.76 3.08 -1.92
CA MET A 207 12.53 3.15 -0.69
C MET A 207 13.07 1.77 -0.35
N ASP A 208 14.38 1.69 -0.17
CA ASP A 208 14.98 0.50 0.43
C ASP A 208 14.99 0.64 1.95
N ILE A 209 14.50 -0.39 2.62
CA ILE A 209 14.51 -0.50 4.07
C ILE A 209 15.79 -1.24 4.46
N GLN A 210 16.57 -0.65 5.37
CA GLN A 210 17.78 -1.22 5.95
C GLN A 210 17.62 -1.29 7.48
N PRO A 211 18.47 -2.02 8.23
CA PRO A 211 18.25 -2.24 9.66
C PRO A 211 18.10 -0.97 10.52
N THR A 212 18.76 0.13 10.17
CA THR A 212 18.77 1.39 10.97
C THR A 212 18.60 2.65 10.12
N GLN A 213 18.19 2.50 8.86
CA GLN A 213 18.01 3.60 7.94
C GLN A 213 17.15 3.16 6.76
N VAL A 214 16.71 4.14 5.98
CA VAL A 214 16.15 3.91 4.66
C VAL A 214 17.05 4.55 3.63
N SER A 215 17.21 3.89 2.49
CA SER A 215 17.92 4.45 1.35
C SER A 215 16.97 4.77 0.21
N LEU A 216 17.28 5.85 -0.49
CA LEU A 216 16.47 6.38 -1.57
C LEU A 216 17.38 6.52 -2.79
N GLY A 217 16.80 6.28 -3.96
CA GLY A 217 17.49 6.50 -5.22
C GLY A 217 18.68 5.56 -5.44
N GLY A 218 18.49 4.27 -5.19
CA GLY A 218 19.54 3.25 -5.36
C GLY A 218 20.75 3.51 -4.47
N ASP A 219 20.52 3.75 -3.18
CA ASP A 219 21.54 4.09 -2.16
C ASP A 219 22.23 5.46 -2.34
N SER A 220 21.76 6.30 -3.27
CA SER A 220 22.31 7.66 -3.44
C SER A 220 22.07 8.55 -2.22
N TYR A 221 20.93 8.34 -1.54
CA TYR A 221 20.55 9.11 -0.37
C TYR A 221 20.14 8.20 0.77
N ILE A 222 20.39 8.64 1.99
CA ILE A 222 20.02 7.92 3.21
C ILE A 222 19.26 8.84 4.18
N ILE A 223 18.26 8.28 4.85
CA ILE A 223 17.54 8.88 5.97
C ILE A 223 17.63 7.90 7.14
N ARG A 224 18.22 8.35 8.26
CA ARG A 224 18.47 7.47 9.40
C ARG A 224 17.24 7.28 10.28
N HIS A 225 17.16 6.11 10.87
CA HIS A 225 16.21 5.82 11.93
C HIS A 225 16.46 6.72 13.15
N LYS A 226 15.40 7.27 13.75
CA LYS A 226 15.40 7.90 15.06
C LYS A 226 13.98 7.88 15.66
N GLU A 227 13.84 7.47 16.92
CA GLU A 227 12.53 7.43 17.62
C GLU A 227 11.86 8.82 17.71
N ASP A 228 12.65 9.87 17.95
CA ASP A 228 12.20 11.27 17.86
C ASP A 228 12.65 11.91 16.53
N ALA A 229 12.19 11.30 15.45
CA ALA A 229 12.44 11.77 14.10
C ALA A 229 11.74 13.11 13.82
N ASN A 230 12.43 13.97 13.06
CA ASN A 230 11.88 15.24 12.57
C ASN A 230 11.00 15.09 11.32
N THR A 231 11.01 13.93 10.67
CA THR A 231 10.09 13.61 9.56
C THR A 231 9.28 12.35 9.84
N VAL A 232 8.15 12.22 9.16
CA VAL A 232 7.30 11.03 9.09
C VAL A 232 7.15 10.63 7.63
N PHE A 233 7.08 9.33 7.36
CA PHE A 233 6.76 8.80 6.04
C PHE A 233 5.25 8.59 5.92
N VAL A 234 4.62 9.27 4.97
CA VAL A 234 3.16 9.23 4.72
C VAL A 234 2.92 8.98 3.24
N GLU A 235 2.45 7.79 2.90
CA GLU A 235 2.07 7.37 1.55
C GLU A 235 3.09 7.79 0.46
N GLY A 236 4.36 7.43 0.65
CA GLY A 236 5.43 7.75 -0.31
C GLY A 236 6.09 9.11 -0.11
N ARG A 237 5.78 9.84 0.96
CA ARG A 237 6.30 11.21 1.19
C ARG A 237 6.93 11.35 2.56
N PHE A 238 8.12 11.93 2.61
CA PHE A 238 8.72 12.39 3.86
C PHE A 238 8.20 13.78 4.19
N VAL A 239 7.46 13.90 5.30
CA VAL A 239 6.80 15.12 5.75
C VAL A 239 7.39 15.58 7.07
N THR A 240 7.62 16.89 7.23
CA THR A 240 8.16 17.45 8.48
C THR A 240 7.16 17.33 9.65
N LYS A 241 7.56 16.69 10.76
CA LYS A 241 6.77 16.58 11.99
C LYS A 241 6.81 17.85 12.84
N ARG A 242 7.85 18.66 12.68
CA ARG A 242 8.09 19.95 13.34
C ARG A 242 8.77 20.92 12.38
N ASN A 243 8.88 22.19 12.78
CA ASN A 243 9.74 23.13 12.06
C ASN A 243 11.19 22.62 12.09
N MET A 244 11.87 22.80 10.97
CA MET A 244 13.28 22.43 10.79
C MET A 244 14.10 23.65 10.39
N GLU A 245 15.27 23.79 10.99
CA GLU A 245 16.24 24.84 10.68
C GLU A 245 17.19 24.41 9.56
N GLU A 246 17.78 25.40 8.87
CA GLU A 246 18.77 25.13 7.81
C GLU A 246 19.91 24.23 8.32
N GLY A 247 20.26 23.21 7.53
CA GLY A 247 21.32 22.26 7.85
C GLY A 247 20.87 21.09 8.72
N GLU A 248 19.63 21.06 9.23
CA GLU A 248 19.13 19.88 9.93
C GLU A 248 19.01 18.67 8.98
N PHE A 249 19.54 17.53 9.43
CA PHE A 249 19.42 16.27 8.71
C PHE A 249 18.03 15.68 8.85
N LEU A 250 17.52 15.09 7.77
CA LEU A 250 16.29 14.32 7.79
C LEU A 250 16.51 13.03 8.58
N THR A 251 15.59 12.73 9.49
CA THR A 251 15.51 11.49 10.26
C THR A 251 14.07 10.98 10.21
N VAL A 252 13.88 9.66 10.27
CA VAL A 252 12.56 9.04 10.21
C VAL A 252 12.42 7.98 11.30
N ASP A 253 11.24 7.85 11.90
CA ASP A 253 10.96 6.72 12.78
C ASP A 253 10.45 5.56 11.92
N MET A 254 11.24 4.49 11.85
CA MET A 254 10.96 3.32 11.01
C MET A 254 9.88 2.44 11.64
N ASN A 255 9.64 2.58 12.95
CA ASN A 255 8.60 1.85 13.66
C ASN A 255 7.19 2.28 13.21
N PHE A 256 7.03 3.39 12.49
CA PHE A 256 5.73 3.84 11.98
C PHE A 256 5.37 3.29 10.60
N PHE A 257 6.32 2.71 9.86
CA PHE A 257 6.04 2.10 8.55
C PHE A 257 6.55 0.66 8.41
N ILE A 258 7.09 0.09 9.50
CA ILE A 258 7.41 -1.32 9.62
C ILE A 258 6.69 -1.87 10.84
N TYR A 259 5.93 -2.96 10.66
CA TYR A 259 5.19 -3.57 11.76
C TYR A 259 6.09 -4.39 12.69
N ASP A 260 6.89 -5.30 12.13
CA ASP A 260 7.89 -6.08 12.88
C ASP A 260 9.11 -6.29 12.00
N THR A 261 10.26 -5.73 12.40
CA THR A 261 11.50 -5.82 11.63
C THR A 261 12.09 -7.22 11.63
N SER A 262 11.71 -8.11 12.56
CA SER A 262 12.19 -9.49 12.58
C SER A 262 11.80 -10.27 11.32
N SER A 263 10.67 -9.91 10.71
CA SER A 263 10.21 -10.44 9.42
C SER A 263 11.11 -10.03 8.24
N LEU A 264 11.78 -8.86 8.33
CA LEU A 264 12.64 -8.32 7.28
C LEU A 264 14.11 -8.66 7.51
N PHE A 265 14.55 -8.63 8.77
CA PHE A 265 15.93 -8.82 9.19
C PHE A 265 16.02 -9.75 10.40
N PRO A 266 15.79 -11.07 10.23
CA PRO A 266 15.76 -12.02 11.35
C PRO A 266 17.10 -12.13 12.12
N LEU A 267 18.20 -11.65 11.53
CA LEU A 267 19.55 -11.69 12.09
C LEU A 267 20.11 -10.30 12.42
N ALA A 268 19.40 -9.21 12.09
CA ALA A 268 19.87 -7.86 12.39
C ALA A 268 19.11 -7.31 13.58
N PHE A 269 19.82 -7.08 14.68
CA PHE A 269 19.26 -6.48 15.88
C PHE A 269 19.68 -5.02 15.96
N ALA A 270 18.71 -4.11 15.89
CA ALA A 270 18.91 -2.70 16.12
C ALA A 270 18.01 -2.27 17.28
N GLU A 271 18.63 -1.89 18.39
CA GLU A 271 17.91 -1.34 19.55
C GLU A 271 17.12 -0.09 19.13
N GLY A 272 15.83 -0.04 19.45
CA GLY A 272 14.92 1.05 19.06
C GLY A 272 14.29 0.94 17.66
N CYS A 273 14.82 0.09 16.77
CA CYS A 273 14.29 -0.12 15.40
C CYS A 273 13.75 -1.55 15.23
N GLN A 274 12.68 -1.86 15.97
CA GLN A 274 12.10 -3.21 16.00
C GLN A 274 10.75 -3.30 15.25
N GLY A 275 10.17 -2.16 14.88
CA GLY A 275 8.84 -2.08 14.28
C GLY A 275 7.76 -1.73 15.30
N PHE A 276 6.60 -1.29 14.78
CA PHE A 276 5.44 -0.87 15.56
C PHE A 276 5.05 -1.88 16.65
N PHE A 277 5.12 -3.18 16.35
CA PHE A 277 4.73 -4.26 17.25
C PHE A 277 5.44 -4.19 18.60
N HIS A 278 6.70 -3.74 18.62
CA HIS A 278 7.53 -3.69 19.84
C HIS A 278 7.47 -2.35 20.57
N LEU A 279 6.75 -1.35 20.01
CA LEU A 279 6.62 -0.05 20.67
C LEU A 279 5.82 -0.14 21.99
N PRO A 280 6.12 0.73 22.97
CA PRO A 280 5.30 0.87 24.16
C PRO A 280 3.85 1.21 23.81
N GLU A 281 2.90 0.67 24.57
CA GLU A 281 1.45 0.84 24.31
C GLU A 281 1.04 2.33 24.27
N VAL A 282 1.62 3.18 25.13
CA VAL A 282 1.36 4.62 25.13
C VAL A 282 1.81 5.28 23.82
N THR A 283 2.92 4.84 23.25
CA THR A 283 3.42 5.32 21.96
C THR A 283 2.51 4.84 20.83
N LYS A 284 2.13 3.55 20.82
CA LYS A 284 1.20 3.00 19.83
C LYS A 284 -0.12 3.79 19.77
N GLN A 285 -0.74 4.02 20.93
CA GLN A 285 -2.01 4.75 21.01
C GLN A 285 -1.88 6.21 20.59
N SER A 286 -0.79 6.90 20.97
CA SER A 286 -0.61 8.32 20.66
C SER A 286 -0.04 8.61 19.26
N GLN A 287 0.60 7.64 18.61
CA GLN A 287 1.30 7.85 17.32
C GLN A 287 0.75 7.00 16.17
N LEU A 288 -0.34 6.24 16.37
CA LEU A 288 -0.95 5.43 15.30
C LEU A 288 -1.24 6.26 14.05
N TYR A 289 -1.68 7.50 14.22
CA TYR A 289 -1.99 8.40 13.11
C TYR A 289 -0.81 8.76 12.21
N LEU A 290 0.43 8.57 12.69
CA LEU A 290 1.65 8.74 11.90
C LEU A 290 2.09 7.45 11.20
N CYS A 291 1.40 6.34 11.44
CA CYS A 291 1.78 5.05 10.89
C CYS A 291 1.20 4.84 9.49
N GLU A 292 1.95 4.13 8.64
CA GLU A 292 1.49 3.77 7.31
C GLU A 292 0.29 2.82 7.36
N PRO A 293 -0.62 2.86 6.36
CA PRO A 293 -1.83 2.03 6.34
C PRO A 293 -1.58 0.54 6.58
N SER A 294 -0.50 -0.01 6.04
CA SER A 294 -0.13 -1.43 6.20
C SER A 294 0.21 -1.80 7.65
N VAL A 295 0.88 -0.91 8.38
CA VAL A 295 1.21 -1.11 9.79
C VAL A 295 -0.05 -1.10 10.64
N ARG A 296 -0.97 -0.16 10.36
CA ARG A 296 -2.27 -0.09 11.05
C ARG A 296 -3.07 -1.37 10.81
N ALA A 297 -3.22 -1.77 9.55
CA ALA A 297 -3.97 -2.97 9.18
C ALA A 297 -3.43 -4.23 9.89
N GLN A 298 -2.11 -4.43 9.88
CA GLN A 298 -1.49 -5.58 10.54
C GLN A 298 -1.71 -5.55 12.07
N ALA A 299 -1.56 -4.38 12.71
CA ALA A 299 -1.83 -4.24 14.14
C ALA A 299 -3.27 -4.65 14.50
N MET A 300 -4.23 -4.21 13.68
CA MET A 300 -5.64 -4.56 13.86
C MET A 300 -5.92 -6.05 13.64
N GLN A 301 -5.27 -6.68 12.65
CA GLN A 301 -5.37 -8.13 12.40
C GLN A 301 -4.81 -8.95 13.56
N ASP A 302 -3.68 -8.53 14.13
CA ASP A 302 -3.08 -9.14 15.33
C ASP A 302 -3.88 -8.83 16.60
N GLY A 303 -4.90 -7.99 16.47
CA GLY A 303 -5.92 -7.81 17.47
C GLY A 303 -5.72 -6.66 18.43
N TRP A 304 -4.75 -5.79 18.15
CA TRP A 304 -4.55 -4.53 18.86
C TRP A 304 -5.74 -3.58 18.62
N ILE A 305 -6.22 -2.89 19.65
CA ILE A 305 -7.42 -2.05 19.61
C ILE A 305 -7.04 -0.60 19.93
N VAL A 306 -7.52 0.34 19.11
CA VAL A 306 -7.41 1.77 19.37
C VAL A 306 -8.20 2.12 20.62
N LYS A 307 -7.62 2.91 21.52
CA LYS A 307 -8.32 3.40 22.71
C LYS A 307 -8.77 4.84 22.49
N SER A 308 -9.90 5.15 23.09
CA SER A 308 -10.45 6.50 23.09
C SER A 308 -9.87 7.33 24.24
N SER A 309 -9.48 8.57 23.97
CA SER A 309 -9.27 9.57 25.04
C SER A 309 -10.58 10.10 25.62
N SER A 310 -11.68 9.99 24.86
CA SER A 310 -13.02 10.38 25.30
C SER A 310 -13.70 9.22 26.05
N PRO A 311 -14.19 9.42 27.28
CA PRO A 311 -14.91 8.37 28.02
C PRO A 311 -16.28 8.05 27.43
N LEU A 312 -16.77 8.87 26.48
CA LEU A 312 -18.04 8.68 25.79
C LEU A 312 -17.94 7.70 24.63
N VAL A 313 -16.73 7.25 24.28
CA VAL A 313 -16.47 6.48 23.06
C VAL A 313 -15.67 5.23 23.40
N GLU A 314 -16.06 4.12 22.80
CA GLU A 314 -15.30 2.87 22.80
C GLU A 314 -15.08 2.41 21.36
N VAL A 315 -13.97 1.74 21.10
CA VAL A 315 -13.67 1.16 19.78
C VAL A 315 -13.79 -0.34 19.86
N ARG A 316 -14.43 -0.93 18.86
CA ARG A 316 -14.64 -2.38 18.74
C ARG A 316 -14.20 -2.87 17.37
N ARG A 317 -13.87 -4.16 17.27
CA ARG A 317 -13.65 -4.80 15.97
C ARG A 317 -14.96 -4.84 15.18
N ASN A 318 -14.87 -4.64 13.88
CA ASN A 318 -15.98 -4.66 12.95
C ASN A 318 -15.70 -5.60 11.76
N GLY A 319 -15.34 -6.85 12.08
CA GLY A 319 -14.97 -7.85 11.08
C GLY A 319 -13.86 -7.38 10.14
N GLU A 320 -14.04 -7.63 8.84
CA GLU A 320 -13.09 -7.21 7.78
C GLU A 320 -13.06 -5.69 7.56
N MET A 321 -14.01 -4.92 8.12
CA MET A 321 -14.03 -3.45 8.02
C MET A 321 -13.09 -2.77 9.03
N GLY A 322 -12.28 -3.55 9.77
CA GLY A 322 -11.32 -3.05 10.73
C GLY A 322 -11.94 -2.74 12.08
N GLN A 323 -11.84 -1.49 12.52
CA GLN A 323 -12.32 -1.04 13.82
C GLN A 323 -13.31 0.10 13.67
N THR A 324 -14.27 0.19 14.59
CA THR A 324 -15.32 1.21 14.55
C THR A 324 -15.61 1.74 15.94
N ALA A 325 -15.85 3.05 16.02
CA ALA A 325 -16.22 3.75 17.24
C ALA A 325 -17.72 3.61 17.55
N TYR A 326 -18.04 3.39 18.83
CA TYR A 326 -19.39 3.27 19.37
C TYR A 326 -19.52 4.17 20.61
N ALA A 327 -20.75 4.61 20.88
CA ALA A 327 -21.05 5.36 22.10
C ALA A 327 -20.92 4.46 23.34
N ALA A 328 -19.99 4.77 24.25
CA ALA A 328 -19.82 4.07 25.52
C ALA A 328 -20.82 4.55 26.60
N ALA A 329 -21.47 5.69 26.37
CA ALA A 329 -22.53 6.26 27.21
C ALA A 329 -23.55 6.99 26.33
N ASN A 330 -24.67 7.43 26.90
CA ASN A 330 -25.59 8.32 26.18
C ASN A 330 -24.91 9.68 25.93
N ILE A 331 -25.00 10.16 24.70
CA ILE A 331 -24.37 11.42 24.26
C ILE A 331 -25.49 12.42 23.93
N ALA A 332 -25.38 13.64 24.47
CA ALA A 332 -26.36 14.69 24.23
C ALA A 332 -26.19 15.34 22.84
N LEU A 333 -27.27 15.90 22.30
CA LEU A 333 -27.20 16.78 21.12
C LEU A 333 -26.21 17.92 21.39
N GLY A 334 -25.30 18.17 20.44
CA GLY A 334 -24.31 19.23 20.52
C GLY A 334 -23.08 18.91 21.38
N GLU A 335 -23.01 17.73 22.00
CA GLU A 335 -21.83 17.30 22.75
C GLU A 335 -20.62 17.18 21.82
N VAL A 336 -19.47 17.67 22.27
CA VAL A 336 -18.19 17.54 21.56
C VAL A 336 -17.51 16.27 22.03
N LEU A 337 -17.32 15.30 21.13
CA LEU A 337 -16.71 14.01 21.46
C LEU A 337 -15.19 14.08 21.40
N PHE A 338 -14.65 14.82 20.42
CA PHE A 338 -13.22 14.98 20.18
C PHE A 338 -12.92 16.39 19.71
N HIS A 339 -11.82 16.95 20.23
CA HIS A 339 -11.09 18.04 19.60
C HIS A 339 -9.86 17.45 18.90
N SER A 340 -9.95 17.26 17.59
CA SER A 340 -8.94 16.53 16.82
C SER A 340 -7.80 17.45 16.41
N THR A 341 -6.60 17.07 16.84
CA THR A 341 -5.33 17.71 16.46
C THR A 341 -4.40 16.66 15.86
N GLY A 342 -3.30 17.10 15.25
CA GLY A 342 -2.40 16.19 14.55
C GLY A 342 -1.47 16.91 13.60
N LEU A 343 -1.13 16.25 12.49
CA LEU A 343 -0.24 16.78 11.46
C LEU A 343 -1.05 17.24 10.25
N VAL A 344 -1.01 18.54 9.95
CA VAL A 344 -1.62 19.06 8.72
C VAL A 344 -0.65 18.83 7.56
N VAL A 345 -1.13 18.18 6.51
CA VAL A 345 -0.37 17.86 5.29
C VAL A 345 -1.09 18.42 4.06
N PRO A 346 -0.39 18.69 2.94
CA PRO A 346 -0.98 19.38 1.79
C PRO A 346 -1.71 18.47 0.80
N PHE A 347 -2.04 17.25 1.20
CA PHE A 347 -2.66 16.23 0.36
C PHE A 347 -3.63 15.37 1.17
N PRO A 348 -4.73 14.88 0.57
CA PRO A 348 -5.61 13.95 1.25
C PRO A 348 -5.00 12.55 1.32
N THR A 349 -5.36 11.78 2.35
CA THR A 349 -5.18 10.33 2.42
C THR A 349 -6.50 9.71 2.84
N MET A 350 -6.60 8.39 2.98
CA MET A 350 -7.80 7.76 3.55
C MET A 350 -8.00 8.06 5.05
N TYR A 351 -6.98 8.61 5.73
CA TYR A 351 -6.97 8.89 7.17
C TYR A 351 -6.92 10.38 7.50
N THR A 352 -7.25 11.24 6.53
CA THR A 352 -7.27 12.69 6.76
C THR A 352 -8.65 13.28 6.57
N ILE A 353 -8.84 14.47 7.15
CA ILE A 353 -10.02 15.32 6.95
C ILE A 353 -9.54 16.68 6.41
N CYS A 354 -10.20 17.20 5.38
CA CYS A 354 -9.94 18.53 4.85
C CYS A 354 -10.22 19.62 5.90
N VAL A 355 -9.19 20.39 6.25
CA VAL A 355 -9.25 21.50 7.23
C VAL A 355 -8.89 22.86 6.62
N GLY A 356 -8.79 22.94 5.29
CA GLY A 356 -8.55 24.18 4.55
C GLY A 356 -8.15 23.91 3.09
N ASP A 357 -8.03 24.96 2.29
CA ASP A 357 -7.59 24.85 0.90
C ASP A 357 -6.17 24.22 0.86
N ASN A 358 -6.04 23.05 0.24
CA ASN A 358 -4.82 22.22 0.23
C ASN A 358 -4.28 21.92 1.64
N LYS A 359 -5.15 21.70 2.62
CA LYS A 359 -4.78 21.33 3.99
C LYS A 359 -5.65 20.20 4.49
N HIS A 360 -5.02 19.10 4.85
CA HIS A 360 -5.66 17.91 5.38
C HIS A 360 -5.05 17.56 6.72
N LEU A 361 -5.87 17.38 7.75
CA LEU A 361 -5.41 16.97 9.06
C LEU A 361 -5.29 15.45 9.09
N LEU A 362 -4.09 14.95 9.36
CA LEU A 362 -3.83 13.57 9.76
C LEU A 362 -3.94 13.49 11.28
N PHE A 363 -4.92 12.74 11.78
CA PHE A 363 -5.31 12.68 13.20
C PHE A 363 -5.48 11.22 13.65
N GLY A 364 -5.42 11.00 14.97
CA GLY A 364 -5.55 9.68 15.58
C GLY A 364 -6.66 9.62 16.60
N ASP A 365 -6.44 8.82 17.65
CA ASP A 365 -7.43 8.51 18.68
C ASP A 365 -8.58 7.66 18.12
N ALA A 366 -9.55 7.30 18.95
CA ALA A 366 -10.78 6.66 18.49
C ALA A 366 -11.56 7.49 17.45
N ALA A 367 -11.24 8.77 17.30
CA ALA A 367 -11.77 9.63 16.24
C ALA A 367 -11.47 9.08 14.83
N GLU A 368 -10.31 8.45 14.61
CA GLU A 368 -9.97 7.85 13.30
C GLU A 368 -10.80 6.58 13.00
N CYS A 369 -11.52 6.05 13.98
CA CYS A 369 -12.41 4.90 13.87
C CYS A 369 -13.89 5.29 13.70
N ILE A 370 -14.22 6.57 13.57
CA ILE A 370 -15.62 7.00 13.31
C ILE A 370 -15.96 6.68 11.86
N ALA A 371 -17.00 5.87 11.66
CA ALA A 371 -17.36 5.34 10.36
C ALA A 371 -18.13 6.34 9.49
N HIS A 372 -18.25 6.00 8.20
CA HIS A 372 -19.15 6.70 7.29
C HIS A 372 -20.60 6.25 7.48
N HIS A 373 -21.55 7.20 7.47
CA HIS A 373 -22.97 6.91 7.23
C HIS A 373 -23.62 8.05 6.43
N CYS A 374 -24.51 7.72 5.49
CA CYS A 374 -25.17 8.73 4.63
C CYS A 374 -26.20 9.59 5.38
N ASP A 375 -26.70 9.10 6.52
CA ASP A 375 -27.58 9.81 7.47
C ASP A 375 -26.89 9.90 8.85
N PRO A 376 -25.98 10.87 9.04
CA PRO A 376 -24.99 10.82 10.11
C PRO A 376 -25.53 11.20 11.49
N ASN A 377 -24.91 10.68 12.56
CA ASN A 377 -25.18 11.14 13.94
C ASN A 377 -24.14 12.13 14.49
N LEU A 378 -22.99 12.28 13.81
CA LEU A 378 -21.99 13.30 14.09
C LEU A 378 -21.78 14.24 12.89
N GLN A 379 -21.32 15.45 13.19
CA GLN A 379 -20.74 16.37 12.21
C GLN A 379 -19.30 16.69 12.54
N VAL A 380 -18.57 17.13 11.53
CA VAL A 380 -17.20 17.67 11.65
C VAL A 380 -17.28 19.19 11.59
N VAL A 381 -16.89 19.86 12.67
CA VAL A 381 -16.80 21.33 12.74
C VAL A 381 -15.33 21.72 12.54
N VAL A 382 -15.01 22.25 11.35
CA VAL A 382 -13.64 22.59 10.95
C VAL A 382 -13.23 23.97 11.47
N HIS A 383 -12.06 24.05 12.09
CA HIS A 383 -11.40 25.27 12.54
C HIS A 383 -10.16 25.55 11.66
N GLU A 384 -10.33 26.33 10.59
CA GLU A 384 -9.27 26.50 9.57
C GLU A 384 -8.05 27.32 10.07
N GLU A 385 -8.28 28.21 11.05
CA GLU A 385 -7.26 29.10 11.64
C GLU A 385 -6.10 28.31 12.26
N ASN A 386 -6.41 27.19 12.91
CA ASN A 386 -5.45 26.32 13.61
C ASN A 386 -5.31 24.93 12.93
N GLY A 387 -6.08 24.66 11.87
CA GLY A 387 -6.03 23.40 11.14
C GLY A 387 -6.53 22.21 11.97
N THR A 388 -7.52 22.44 12.84
CA THR A 388 -8.13 21.42 13.69
C THR A 388 -9.62 21.24 13.35
N PHE A 389 -10.27 20.26 13.97
CA PHE A 389 -11.72 20.12 13.87
C PHE A 389 -12.28 19.44 15.12
N ASP A 390 -13.59 19.58 15.31
CA ASP A 390 -14.32 18.87 16.36
C ASP A 390 -15.29 17.84 15.76
N PHE A 391 -15.46 16.70 16.43
CA PHE A 391 -16.60 15.81 16.20
C PHE A 391 -17.73 16.17 17.18
N VAL A 392 -18.88 16.58 16.64
CA VAL A 392 -20.01 17.09 17.42
C VAL A 392 -21.28 16.30 17.14
N ALA A 393 -22.02 15.92 18.18
CA ALA A 393 -23.27 15.18 18.05
C ALA A 393 -24.38 16.01 17.38
N LEU A 394 -25.01 15.45 16.33
CA LEU A 394 -26.12 16.06 15.59
C LEU A 394 -27.50 15.79 16.22
N ARG A 395 -27.56 14.86 17.17
CA ARG A 395 -28.73 14.48 17.95
C ARG A 395 -28.28 13.76 19.21
N SER A 396 -29.22 13.42 20.08
CA SER A 396 -28.95 12.45 21.14
C SER A 396 -28.57 11.08 20.52
N ILE A 397 -27.52 10.47 21.07
CA ILE A 397 -27.00 9.16 20.65
C ILE A 397 -27.09 8.21 21.84
N THR A 398 -27.66 7.04 21.62
CA THR A 398 -27.85 6.05 22.69
C THR A 398 -26.57 5.26 22.92
N VAL A 399 -26.29 4.86 24.15
CA VAL A 399 -25.20 3.91 24.45
C VAL A 399 -25.24 2.68 23.53
N GLY A 400 -24.09 2.29 23.00
CA GLY A 400 -23.91 1.18 22.08
C GLY A 400 -24.17 1.52 20.61
N GLU A 401 -24.70 2.71 20.29
CA GLU A 401 -24.91 3.15 18.92
C GLU A 401 -23.56 3.41 18.21
N MET A 402 -23.46 3.05 16.92
CA MET A 402 -22.28 3.30 16.11
C MET A 402 -22.12 4.80 15.86
N LEU A 403 -20.93 5.34 16.10
CA LEU A 403 -20.60 6.73 15.81
C LEU A 403 -20.20 6.88 14.35
N ASN A 404 -20.83 7.83 13.67
CA ASN A 404 -20.65 8.01 12.24
C ASN A 404 -20.84 9.46 11.79
N PHE A 405 -20.16 9.82 10.72
CA PHE A 405 -20.39 11.09 10.01
C PHE A 405 -20.45 10.86 8.51
N ASN A 406 -20.89 11.86 7.75
CA ASN A 406 -20.93 11.74 6.30
C ASN A 406 -19.64 12.31 5.69
N TYR A 407 -18.74 11.45 5.23
CA TYR A 407 -17.42 11.88 4.70
C TYR A 407 -17.50 12.90 3.56
N CYS A 408 -18.58 12.93 2.79
CA CYS A 408 -18.76 13.95 1.76
C CYS A 408 -18.92 15.36 2.34
N THR A 409 -19.25 15.53 3.62
CA THR A 409 -19.38 16.86 4.24
C THR A 409 -18.04 17.53 4.49
N THR A 410 -16.93 16.79 4.45
CA THR A 410 -15.57 17.31 4.62
C THR A 410 -14.75 17.24 3.33
N GLU A 411 -15.08 16.32 2.42
CA GLU A 411 -14.30 16.09 1.19
C GLU A 411 -15.06 16.55 -0.06
N TRP A 412 -14.47 17.48 -0.83
CA TRP A 412 -15.03 17.88 -2.13
C TRP A 412 -14.99 16.72 -3.14
N THR A 413 -13.81 16.12 -3.26
CA THR A 413 -13.55 14.88 -4.00
C THR A 413 -12.77 13.95 -3.07
N MET A 414 -13.22 12.71 -2.92
CA MET A 414 -12.56 11.72 -2.08
C MET A 414 -11.24 11.26 -2.72
N ASN A 415 -10.19 11.16 -1.90
CA ASN A 415 -8.94 10.51 -2.31
C ASN A 415 -9.14 9.01 -2.60
N SER A 416 -9.90 8.34 -1.74
CA SER A 416 -10.16 6.90 -1.82
C SER A 416 -11.67 6.62 -1.85
N PRO A 417 -12.32 6.66 -3.04
CA PRO A 417 -13.72 6.32 -3.17
C PRO A 417 -14.04 4.86 -2.80
N PHE A 418 -15.23 4.61 -2.26
CA PHE A 418 -15.66 3.26 -1.85
C PHE A 418 -17.17 3.03 -2.00
N VAL A 419 -17.57 1.75 -2.08
CA VAL A 419 -18.98 1.34 -2.09
C VAL A 419 -19.53 1.43 -0.66
N CYS A 420 -20.64 2.15 -0.51
CA CYS A 420 -21.27 2.38 0.78
C CYS A 420 -22.17 1.21 1.17
N LEU A 421 -22.00 0.71 2.39
CA LEU A 421 -22.80 -0.37 2.98
C LEU A 421 -23.66 0.12 4.16
N CYS A 422 -23.97 1.43 4.21
CA CYS A 422 -24.64 2.03 5.37
C CYS A 422 -26.14 1.72 5.48
N GLU A 423 -26.75 1.14 4.43
CA GLU A 423 -28.19 0.76 4.38
C GLU A 423 -29.20 1.90 4.60
N SER A 424 -28.74 3.15 4.74
CA SER A 424 -29.62 4.32 4.84
C SER A 424 -30.54 4.43 3.61
N VAL A 425 -31.78 4.87 3.82
CA VAL A 425 -32.70 5.26 2.72
C VAL A 425 -32.15 6.42 1.89
N HIS A 426 -31.17 7.16 2.42
CA HIS A 426 -30.43 8.23 1.75
C HIS A 426 -29.05 7.80 1.26
N CYS A 427 -28.80 6.49 1.10
CA CYS A 427 -27.50 5.98 0.67
C CYS A 427 -27.13 6.49 -0.73
N ALA A 428 -25.94 7.08 -0.85
CA ALA A 428 -25.39 7.57 -2.13
C ALA A 428 -24.83 6.43 -3.01
N GLY A 429 -24.79 5.19 -2.51
CA GLY A 429 -24.26 4.01 -3.20
C GLY A 429 -22.73 3.96 -3.25
N THR A 430 -22.10 4.98 -3.82
CA THR A 430 -20.63 5.12 -3.86
C THR A 430 -20.22 6.48 -3.32
N ILE A 431 -19.35 6.48 -2.30
CA ILE A 431 -18.86 7.70 -1.67
C ILE A 431 -17.66 8.20 -2.46
N ARG A 432 -17.82 9.36 -3.12
CA ARG A 432 -16.81 9.96 -4.00
C ARG A 432 -16.49 11.42 -3.66
N GLY A 433 -17.15 12.00 -2.66
CA GLY A 433 -17.03 13.41 -2.27
C GLY A 433 -18.27 14.23 -2.61
N PHE A 434 -18.37 15.42 -2.02
CA PHE A 434 -19.53 16.33 -2.15
C PHE A 434 -19.85 16.69 -3.61
N LEU A 435 -18.82 16.81 -4.45
CA LEU A 435 -18.94 17.06 -5.89
C LEU A 435 -19.93 16.09 -6.56
N HIS A 436 -19.90 14.83 -6.13
CA HIS A 436 -20.58 13.73 -6.81
C HIS A 436 -21.93 13.35 -6.20
N LEU A 437 -22.39 14.09 -5.20
CA LEU A 437 -23.69 13.91 -4.58
C LEU A 437 -24.81 14.41 -5.49
N LYS A 438 -26.00 13.80 -5.38
CA LYS A 438 -27.21 14.34 -6.00
C LYS A 438 -27.56 15.67 -5.34
N GLU A 439 -28.22 16.55 -6.09
CA GLU A 439 -28.62 17.86 -5.58
C GLU A 439 -29.45 17.78 -4.30
N THR A 440 -30.37 16.81 -4.21
CA THR A 440 -31.17 16.56 -3.00
C THR A 440 -30.31 16.21 -1.78
N ASP A 441 -29.23 15.44 -1.98
CA ASP A 441 -28.30 15.08 -0.90
C ASP A 441 -27.39 16.26 -0.53
N ARG A 442 -26.94 17.03 -1.52
CA ARG A 442 -26.18 18.27 -1.29
C ARG A 442 -26.97 19.24 -0.42
N GLN A 443 -28.25 19.46 -0.72
CA GLN A 443 -29.14 20.34 0.05
C GLN A 443 -29.35 19.82 1.47
N ARG A 444 -29.62 18.52 1.64
CA ARG A 444 -29.82 17.89 2.95
C ARG A 444 -28.58 18.00 3.85
N LEU A 445 -27.40 17.79 3.28
CA LEU A 445 -26.13 17.78 4.01
C LEU A 445 -25.51 19.18 4.16
N TRP A 446 -25.99 20.18 3.43
CA TRP A 446 -25.44 21.54 3.43
C TRP A 446 -25.28 22.16 4.83
N PRO A 447 -26.24 22.02 5.78
CA PRO A 447 -26.10 22.59 7.12
C PRO A 447 -24.83 22.11 7.85
N ILE A 448 -24.46 20.84 7.65
CA ILE A 448 -23.33 20.17 8.32
C ILE A 448 -22.08 20.06 7.43
N THR A 449 -22.11 20.68 6.24
CA THR A 449 -20.99 20.70 5.30
C THR A 449 -19.93 21.73 5.72
N SER A 450 -18.67 21.34 5.65
CA SER A 450 -17.54 22.16 6.09
C SER A 450 -17.44 23.46 5.28
N PRO A 451 -16.90 24.55 5.86
CA PRO A 451 -16.70 25.80 5.14
C PRO A 451 -15.87 25.65 3.87
N VAL A 452 -14.87 24.75 3.89
CA VAL A 452 -13.98 24.47 2.76
C VAL A 452 -14.76 23.89 1.58
N VAL A 453 -15.58 22.87 1.80
CA VAL A 453 -16.43 22.26 0.77
C VAL A 453 -17.46 23.25 0.24
N LYS A 454 -18.05 24.07 1.12
CA LYS A 454 -18.99 25.14 0.71
C LYS A 454 -18.33 26.15 -0.23
N ARG A 455 -17.05 26.50 -0.01
CA ARG A 455 -16.28 27.36 -0.93
C ARG A 455 -16.02 26.70 -2.28
N TYR A 456 -15.74 25.39 -2.32
CA TYR A 456 -15.58 24.70 -3.60
C TYR A 456 -16.89 24.62 -4.39
N ALA A 457 -18.02 24.37 -3.72
CA ALA A 457 -19.34 24.37 -4.34
C ALA A 457 -19.71 25.74 -4.95
N SER A 458 -19.36 26.85 -4.29
CA SER A 458 -19.66 28.18 -4.83
C SER A 458 -18.80 28.54 -6.04
N ARG A 459 -17.58 28.00 -6.15
CA ARG A 459 -16.70 28.17 -7.33
C ARG A 459 -17.19 27.37 -8.54
N GLU A 460 -17.96 26.30 -8.34
CA GLU A 460 -18.58 25.52 -9.44
C GLU A 460 -19.69 26.27 -10.17
N SER A 461 -20.32 27.25 -9.52
CA SER A 461 -21.50 27.96 -10.03
C SER A 461 -21.16 29.15 -10.94
N TYR A 462 -19.88 29.31 -11.32
CA TYR A 462 -19.36 30.41 -12.14
C TYR A 462 -18.72 29.94 -13.44
#